data_AF-A0A955JKS4-F1
#
_entry.id   AF-A0A955JKS4-F1
#
_cell.length_a   1.000
_cell.length_b   1.000
_cell.length_c   1.000
_cell.angle_alpha   90.00
_cell.angle_beta   90.00
_cell.angle_gamma   90.00
#
_symmetry.space_group_name_H-M   'P 1'
#
loop_
_entity.id
_entity.type
_entity.pdbx_description
1 polymer ?
#
loop_
_entity_poly.entity_id
_entity_poly.type
_entity_poly.pdbx_seq_one_letter_code
_entity_poly.pdbx_strand_id
1 'polypeptide(L)'
;MSLRKTLRTAQRVLQQLSHDHRTMVLILFVPSILLVILRYVYDGKPGVYDAIAPMILGIFPLTLMFIITSIATLRERTIGTLDRLMTYPISKLDFIFGYALAFAVLAFFQAAIACFVVLGLLDVTVLGGTIPVLISAVVAALLGTALGLFMSAFAT
;
A
#
# COMPACT_ATOMS: atom_id res chain seq x y z
N MET A 1 20.73 -15.06 -4.65
CA MET A 1 19.82 -14.47 -3.65
C MET A 1 19.99 -15.21 -2.34
N SER A 2 20.17 -14.50 -1.22
CA SER A 2 20.22 -15.13 0.12
C SER A 2 18.99 -14.68 0.88
N LEU A 3 18.11 -15.63 1.22
CA LEU A 3 16.82 -15.38 1.88
C LEU A 3 16.97 -14.55 3.17
N ARG A 4 18.07 -14.76 3.90
CA ARG A 4 18.43 -14.00 5.12
C ARG A 4 18.76 -12.53 4.83
N LYS A 5 19.39 -12.22 3.69
CA LYS A 5 19.71 -10.84 3.30
C LYS A 5 18.43 -10.08 2.94
N THR A 6 17.55 -10.69 2.15
CA THR A 6 16.26 -10.11 1.75
C THR A 6 15.38 -9.78 2.96
N LEU A 7 15.27 -10.71 3.92
CA LEU A 7 14.51 -10.51 5.17
C LEU A 7 15.07 -9.36 6.01
N ARG A 8 16.40 -9.25 6.14
CA ARG A 8 17.03 -8.14 6.88
C ARG A 8 16.80 -6.80 6.21
N THR A 9 16.85 -6.73 4.89
CA THR A 9 16.51 -5.53 4.14
C THR A 9 15.04 -5.16 4.35
N ALA A 10 14.13 -6.13 4.23
CA ALA A 10 12.70 -5.89 4.46
C ALA A 10 12.44 -5.37 5.88
N GLN A 11 13.04 -6.00 6.90
CA GLN A 11 12.91 -5.58 8.29
C GLN A 11 13.46 -4.17 8.51
N ARG A 12 14.60 -3.83 7.90
CA ARG A 12 15.16 -2.48 7.96
C ARG A 12 14.19 -1.46 7.36
N VAL A 13 13.64 -1.73 6.17
CA VAL A 13 12.70 -0.82 5.49
C VAL A 13 11.43 -0.65 6.31
N LEU A 14 10.87 -1.74 6.85
CA LEU A 14 9.73 -1.72 7.77
C LEU A 14 10.04 -0.87 9.02
N GLN A 15 11.21 -1.05 9.62
CA GLN A 15 11.61 -0.25 10.79
C GLN A 15 11.75 1.23 10.42
N GLN A 16 12.39 1.57 9.30
CA GLN A 16 12.52 2.95 8.83
C GLN A 16 11.16 3.60 8.61
N LEU A 17 10.24 2.91 7.93
CA LEU A 17 8.88 3.39 7.68
C LEU A 17 8.07 3.51 8.98
N SER A 18 8.27 2.59 9.93
CA SER A 18 7.53 2.62 11.20
C SER A 18 7.93 3.79 12.11
N HIS A 19 9.18 4.27 12.03
CA HIS A 19 9.61 5.45 12.78
C HIS A 19 9.11 6.75 12.14
N ASP A 20 8.80 6.74 10.84
CA ASP A 20 8.12 7.85 10.18
C ASP A 20 6.61 7.74 10.34
N HIS A 21 6.12 8.21 11.50
CA HIS A 21 4.70 8.19 11.83
C HIS A 21 3.83 8.87 10.76
N ARG A 22 4.34 9.89 10.07
CA ARG A 22 3.58 10.58 9.02
C ARG A 22 3.33 9.65 7.86
N THR A 23 4.36 8.97 7.39
CA THR A 23 4.27 8.00 6.30
C THR A 23 3.40 6.81 6.70
N MET A 24 3.55 6.28 7.91
CA MET A 24 2.73 5.16 8.37
C MET A 24 1.25 5.53 8.50
N VAL A 25 0.95 6.72 9.03
CA VAL A 25 -0.43 7.21 9.10
C VAL A 25 -0.99 7.45 7.71
N LEU A 26 -0.18 8.04 6.81
CA LEU A 26 -0.56 8.28 5.43
C LEU A 26 -0.94 6.97 4.71
N ILE A 27 -0.12 5.94 4.84
CA ILE A 27 -0.35 4.64 4.21
C ILE A 27 -1.61 3.97 4.77
N LEU A 28 -1.71 3.86 6.09
CA LEU A 28 -2.72 3.00 6.73
C LEU A 28 -4.10 3.66 6.84
N PHE A 29 -4.16 4.98 7.06
CA PHE A 29 -5.42 5.64 7.41
C PHE A 29 -5.99 6.52 6.30
N VAL A 30 -5.18 7.10 5.41
CA VAL A 30 -5.71 7.93 4.32
C VAL A 30 -6.73 7.23 3.42
N PRO A 31 -6.54 5.99 2.94
CA PRO A 31 -7.57 5.34 2.11
C PRO A 31 -8.89 5.22 2.86
N SER A 32 -8.82 4.86 4.15
CA SER A 32 -9.98 4.74 5.03
C SER A 32 -10.67 6.08 5.29
N ILE A 33 -9.89 7.14 5.53
CA ILE A 33 -10.39 8.50 5.70
C ILE A 33 -11.08 8.97 4.41
N LEU A 34 -10.49 8.72 3.25
CA LEU A 34 -11.10 9.05 1.96
C LEU A 34 -12.44 8.32 1.77
N LEU A 35 -12.53 7.05 2.14
CA LEU A 35 -13.78 6.27 2.08
C LEU A 35 -14.86 6.87 3.00
N VAL A 36 -14.49 7.30 4.21
CA VAL A 36 -15.39 7.96 5.16
C VAL A 36 -15.83 9.33 4.65
N ILE A 37 -14.91 10.16 4.17
CA ILE A 37 -15.26 11.46 3.57
C ILE A 37 -16.23 11.26 2.42
N LEU A 38 -15.97 10.27 1.55
CA LEU A 38 -16.83 9.99 0.43
C LEU A 38 -18.23 9.54 0.87
N ARG A 39 -18.35 8.79 1.98
CA ARG A 39 -19.65 8.47 2.57
C ARG A 39 -20.44 9.74 2.87
N TYR A 40 -19.82 10.71 3.54
CA TYR A 40 -20.46 11.99 3.85
C TYR A 40 -20.80 12.80 2.60
N VAL A 41 -19.98 12.75 1.54
CA VAL A 41 -20.26 13.43 0.27
C VAL A 41 -21.52 12.88 -0.40
N TYR A 42 -21.80 11.57 -0.27
CA TYR A 42 -22.97 10.92 -0.88
C TYR A 42 -24.14 10.70 0.10
N ASP A 43 -24.10 11.25 1.31
CA ASP A 43 -25.10 11.01 2.34
C ASP A 43 -26.54 11.39 1.90
N GLY A 44 -26.66 12.46 1.09
CA GLY A 44 -27.94 12.89 0.52
C GLY A 44 -28.49 12.04 -0.64
N LYS A 45 -27.82 10.95 -1.03
CA LYS A 45 -28.23 10.07 -2.15
C LYS A 45 -28.27 8.60 -1.71
N PRO A 46 -29.43 8.08 -1.27
CA PRO A 46 -29.52 6.72 -0.75
C PRO A 46 -29.09 5.68 -1.79
N GLY A 47 -28.28 4.70 -1.37
CA GLY A 47 -27.82 3.57 -2.19
C GLY A 47 -26.68 3.88 -3.18
N VAL A 48 -26.34 5.14 -3.44
CA VAL A 48 -25.23 5.48 -4.36
C VAL A 48 -23.89 5.07 -3.76
N TYR A 49 -23.67 5.37 -2.47
CA TYR A 49 -22.43 5.00 -1.78
C TYR A 49 -22.22 3.49 -1.76
N ASP A 50 -23.27 2.71 -1.46
CA ASP A 50 -23.16 1.26 -1.32
C ASP A 50 -22.80 0.58 -2.66
N ALA A 51 -23.24 1.17 -3.78
CA ALA A 51 -22.89 0.70 -5.11
C ALA A 51 -21.42 1.00 -5.49
N ILE A 52 -20.87 2.15 -5.07
CA ILE A 52 -19.52 2.59 -5.47
C ILE A 52 -18.44 2.20 -4.45
N ALA A 53 -18.77 2.05 -3.17
CA ALA A 53 -17.82 1.81 -2.10
C ALA A 53 -16.94 0.58 -2.36
N PRO A 54 -17.46 -0.58 -2.82
CA PRO A 54 -16.62 -1.74 -3.15
C PRO A 54 -15.62 -1.47 -4.29
N MET A 55 -16.00 -0.69 -5.30
CA MET A 55 -15.11 -0.33 -6.41
C MET A 55 -13.97 0.58 -5.92
N ILE A 56 -14.34 1.56 -5.10
CA ILE A 56 -13.41 2.56 -4.57
C ILE A 56 -12.45 1.94 -3.53
N LEU A 57 -12.91 0.92 -2.81
CA LEU A 57 -12.09 0.09 -1.92
C LEU A 57 -10.98 -0.67 -2.66
N GLY A 58 -11.15 -0.95 -3.96
CA GLY A 58 -10.06 -1.42 -4.82
C GLY A 58 -9.15 -0.28 -5.30
N ILE A 59 -9.73 0.84 -5.70
CA ILE A 59 -8.99 1.96 -6.32
C ILE A 59 -8.09 2.68 -5.31
N PHE A 60 -8.60 3.11 -4.16
CA PHE A 60 -7.80 3.93 -3.24
C PHE A 60 -6.57 3.21 -2.70
N PRO A 61 -6.66 1.95 -2.22
CA PRO A 61 -5.47 1.25 -1.76
C PRO A 61 -4.44 1.02 -2.87
N LEU A 62 -4.90 0.70 -4.08
CA LEU A 62 -4.05 0.55 -5.25
C LEU A 62 -3.31 1.85 -5.58
N THR A 63 -4.03 2.96 -5.74
CA THR A 63 -3.44 4.25 -6.14
C THR A 63 -2.49 4.77 -5.09
N LEU A 64 -2.84 4.70 -3.80
CA LEU A 64 -1.98 5.15 -2.72
C LEU A 64 -0.72 4.29 -2.61
N MET A 65 -0.85 2.96 -2.69
CA MET A 65 0.33 2.10 -2.68
C MET A 65 1.22 2.34 -3.89
N PHE A 66 0.63 2.54 -5.07
CA PHE A 66 1.38 2.91 -6.27
C PHE A 66 2.22 4.17 -6.06
N ILE A 67 1.60 5.26 -5.61
CA ILE A 67 2.27 6.55 -5.41
C ILE A 67 3.34 6.43 -4.32
N ILE A 68 3.00 5.85 -3.18
CA ILE A 68 3.90 5.82 -2.01
C ILE A 68 5.11 4.93 -2.28
N THR A 69 4.89 3.75 -2.86
CA THR A 69 6.00 2.83 -3.18
C THR A 69 6.91 3.43 -4.26
N SER A 70 6.34 4.08 -5.28
CA SER A 70 7.12 4.80 -6.31
C SER A 70 7.97 5.91 -5.72
N ILE A 71 7.38 6.80 -4.89
CA ILE A 71 8.12 7.91 -4.28
C ILE A 71 9.18 7.42 -3.31
N ALA A 72 8.87 6.45 -2.44
CA ALA A 72 9.81 5.94 -1.45
C ALA A 72 11.03 5.30 -2.10
N THR A 73 10.83 4.54 -3.18
CA THR A 73 11.93 3.90 -3.90
C THR A 73 12.70 4.87 -4.79
N LEU A 74 12.03 5.87 -5.38
CA LEU A 74 12.70 6.97 -6.09
C LEU A 74 13.56 7.82 -5.15
N ARG A 75 13.04 8.16 -3.96
CA ARG A 75 13.76 8.91 -2.93
C ARG A 75 15.08 8.22 -2.52
N GLU A 76 15.06 6.89 -2.37
CA GLU A 76 16.27 6.11 -2.04
C GLU A 76 17.31 6.13 -3.18
N ARG A 77 16.88 6.32 -4.44
CA ARG A 77 17.76 6.53 -5.60
C ARG A 77 18.34 7.94 -5.59
N THR A 78 17.49 8.96 -5.48
CA THR A 78 17.88 10.37 -5.61
C THR A 78 18.80 10.85 -4.46
N ILE A 79 18.65 10.31 -3.25
CA ILE A 79 19.48 10.68 -2.09
C ILE A 79 20.86 9.96 -2.12
N GLY A 80 21.12 9.08 -3.08
CA GLY A 80 22.41 8.39 -3.23
C GLY A 80 22.65 7.27 -2.21
N THR A 81 21.64 6.91 -1.41
CA THR A 81 21.66 5.74 -0.53
C THR A 81 21.82 4.44 -1.29
N LEU A 82 21.26 4.35 -2.50
CA LEU A 82 21.43 3.18 -3.37
C LEU A 82 22.88 3.02 -3.85
N ASP A 83 23.59 4.09 -4.20
CA ASP A 83 25.01 4.03 -4.61
C ASP A 83 25.93 3.66 -3.45
N ARG A 84 25.63 4.15 -2.24
CA ARG A 84 26.30 3.75 -0.99
C ARG A 84 25.99 2.31 -0.55
N LEU A 85 24.86 1.75 -0.97
CA LEU A 85 24.50 0.35 -0.69
C LEU A 85 25.05 -0.63 -1.73
N MET A 86 25.20 -0.21 -2.99
CA MET A 86 25.82 -1.02 -4.05
C MET A 86 27.34 -1.17 -3.90
N THR A 87 27.97 -0.35 -3.06
CA THR A 87 29.36 -0.53 -2.62
C THR A 87 29.50 -1.65 -1.56
N TYR A 88 28.38 -2.11 -0.97
CA TYR A 88 28.31 -3.36 -0.19
C TYR A 88 27.89 -4.54 -1.09
N PRO A 89 28.21 -5.80 -0.73
CA PRO A 89 27.87 -7.00 -1.52
C PRO A 89 26.38 -7.39 -1.37
N ILE A 90 25.49 -6.48 -1.76
CA ILE A 90 24.03 -6.67 -1.82
C ILE A 90 23.61 -6.55 -3.29
N SER A 91 22.91 -7.56 -3.80
CA SER A 91 22.44 -7.55 -5.18
C SER A 91 21.23 -6.61 -5.34
N LYS A 92 21.09 -5.97 -6.52
CA LYS A 92 19.91 -5.12 -6.83
C LYS A 92 18.58 -5.88 -6.64
N LEU A 93 18.59 -7.20 -6.88
CA LEU A 93 17.42 -8.06 -6.65
C LEU A 93 17.09 -8.20 -5.17
N ASP A 94 18.07 -8.43 -4.30
CA ASP A 94 17.82 -8.54 -2.85
C ASP A 94 17.22 -7.24 -2.27
N PHE A 95 17.56 -6.08 -2.86
CA PHE A 95 16.96 -4.79 -2.53
C PHE A 95 15.49 -4.73 -2.96
N ILE A 96 15.18 -4.99 -4.23
CA ILE A 96 13.81 -4.92 -4.76
C ILE A 96 12.88 -5.89 -4.01
N PHE A 97 13.32 -7.13 -3.76
CA PHE A 97 12.52 -8.10 -3.01
C PHE A 97 12.34 -7.72 -1.53
N GLY A 98 13.33 -7.07 -0.91
CA GLY A 98 13.21 -6.56 0.45
C GLY A 98 12.14 -5.47 0.55
N TYR A 99 12.14 -4.53 -0.39
CA TYR A 99 11.12 -3.48 -0.48
C TYR A 99 9.74 -4.02 -0.82
N ALA A 100 9.66 -4.95 -1.77
CA ALA A 100 8.40 -5.61 -2.13
C ALA A 100 7.76 -6.30 -0.91
N LEU A 101 8.56 -7.01 -0.11
CA LEU A 101 8.06 -7.68 1.09
C LEU A 101 7.62 -6.67 2.16
N ALA A 102 8.42 -5.63 2.41
CA ALA A 102 8.06 -4.59 3.37
C ALA A 102 6.75 -3.88 3.02
N PHE A 103 6.59 -3.46 1.76
CA PHE A 103 5.38 -2.81 1.30
C PHE A 103 4.19 -3.77 1.17
N ALA A 104 4.41 -5.06 0.89
CA ALA A 104 3.34 -6.04 0.88
C ALA A 104 2.69 -6.19 2.26
N VAL A 105 3.48 -6.18 3.34
CA VAL A 105 2.96 -6.18 4.71
C VAL A 105 2.11 -4.95 4.97
N LEU A 106 2.59 -3.77 4.59
CA LEU A 106 1.83 -2.53 4.74
C LEU A 106 0.55 -2.53 3.89
N ALA A 107 0.60 -3.09 2.68
CA ALA A 107 -0.53 -3.18 1.75
C ALA A 107 -1.63 -4.07 2.33
N PHE A 108 -1.23 -5.17 2.96
CA PHE A 108 -2.15 -6.05 3.66
C PHE A 108 -2.87 -5.31 4.81
N PHE A 109 -2.13 -4.64 5.70
CA PHE A 109 -2.73 -3.91 6.82
C PHE A 109 -3.60 -2.74 6.33
N GLN A 110 -3.13 -1.99 5.34
CA GLN A 110 -3.91 -0.90 4.73
C GLN A 110 -5.24 -1.40 4.16
N ALA A 111 -5.22 -2.48 3.38
CA ALA A 111 -6.42 -3.07 2.80
C ALA A 111 -7.36 -3.64 3.88
N ALA A 112 -6.81 -4.27 4.92
CA ALA A 112 -7.59 -4.80 6.03
C ALA A 112 -8.31 -3.68 6.82
N ILE A 113 -7.61 -2.58 7.12
CA ILE A 113 -8.21 -1.42 7.81
C ILE A 113 -9.30 -0.79 6.93
N ALA A 114 -9.03 -0.55 5.64
CA ALA A 114 -10.02 0.02 4.73
C ALA A 114 -11.27 -0.86 4.60
N CYS A 115 -11.08 -2.18 4.50
CA CYS A 115 -12.16 -3.16 4.45
C CYS A 115 -12.98 -3.17 5.75
N PHE A 116 -12.32 -3.14 6.91
CA PHE A 116 -12.97 -3.05 8.22
C PHE A 116 -13.80 -1.77 8.36
N VAL A 117 -13.30 -0.63 7.89
CA VAL A 117 -14.03 0.64 7.95
C VAL A 117 -15.29 0.59 7.08
N VAL A 118 -15.21 0.10 5.85
CA VAL A 118 -16.36 0.07 4.94
C VAL A 118 -17.42 -0.95 5.37
N LEU A 119 -17.00 -2.16 5.73
CA LEU A 119 -17.93 -3.25 6.04
C LEU A 119 -18.38 -3.27 7.50
N GLY A 120 -17.62 -2.65 8.41
CA GLY A 120 -17.90 -2.66 9.85
C GLY A 120 -18.38 -1.31 10.38
N LEU A 121 -17.71 -0.20 10.05
CA LEU A 121 -18.10 1.13 10.58
C LEU A 121 -19.14 1.85 9.72
N LEU A 122 -19.12 1.61 8.40
CA LEU A 122 -20.02 2.26 7.45
C LEU A 122 -21.20 1.37 7.03
N ASP A 123 -21.27 0.14 7.57
CA ASP A 123 -22.34 -0.85 7.35
C ASP A 123 -22.69 -1.08 5.87
N VAL A 124 -21.70 -0.99 4.97
CA VAL A 124 -21.93 -1.22 3.54
C VAL A 124 -22.15 -2.70 3.26
N THR A 125 -23.33 -3.03 2.77
CA THR A 125 -23.66 -4.41 2.35
C THR A 125 -23.15 -4.69 0.95
N VAL A 126 -22.26 -5.67 0.81
CA VAL A 126 -21.71 -6.08 -0.50
C VAL A 126 -22.29 -7.43 -0.93
N LEU A 127 -22.86 -7.46 -2.14
CA LEU A 127 -23.31 -8.66 -2.83
C LEU A 127 -22.10 -9.54 -3.17
N GLY A 128 -21.75 -10.47 -2.29
CA GLY A 128 -20.56 -11.33 -2.41
C GLY A 128 -19.87 -11.64 -1.08
N GLY A 129 -20.23 -10.92 -0.01
CA GLY A 129 -19.68 -11.15 1.32
C GLY A 129 -18.32 -10.50 1.56
N THR A 130 -17.86 -10.56 2.81
CA THR A 130 -16.69 -9.81 3.31
C THR A 130 -15.36 -10.34 2.79
N ILE A 131 -15.22 -11.65 2.63
CA ILE A 131 -13.94 -12.29 2.27
C ILE A 131 -13.49 -11.92 0.84
N PRO A 132 -14.34 -12.02 -0.21
CA PRO A 132 -13.93 -11.64 -1.56
C PRO A 132 -13.54 -10.16 -1.68
N VAL A 133 -14.20 -9.28 -0.93
CA VAL A 133 -13.88 -7.85 -0.87
C VAL A 133 -12.51 -7.62 -0.22
N LEU A 134 -12.23 -8.32 0.89
CA LEU A 134 -10.92 -8.23 1.53
C LEU A 134 -9.81 -8.74 0.60
N ILE A 135 -10.02 -9.87 -0.07
CA ILE A 135 -9.04 -10.43 -1.00
C ILE A 135 -8.81 -9.47 -2.18
N SER A 136 -9.86 -8.94 -2.79
CA SER A 136 -9.71 -8.01 -3.91
C SER A 136 -9.00 -6.72 -3.50
N ALA A 137 -9.28 -6.19 -2.31
CA ALA A 137 -8.60 -5.03 -1.75
C ALA A 137 -7.11 -5.27 -1.52
N VAL A 138 -6.75 -6.41 -0.92
CA VAL A 138 -5.35 -6.79 -0.69
C VAL A 138 -4.63 -6.96 -2.02
N VAL A 139 -5.24 -7.68 -2.98
CA VAL A 139 -4.66 -7.86 -4.32
C VAL A 139 -4.47 -6.53 -5.04
N ALA A 140 -5.44 -5.61 -4.94
CA ALA A 140 -5.34 -4.28 -5.54
C ALA A 140 -4.20 -3.46 -4.91
N ALA A 141 -4.05 -3.48 -3.58
CA ALA A 141 -2.96 -2.79 -2.89
C ALA A 141 -1.58 -3.38 -3.23
N LEU A 142 -1.48 -4.72 -3.34
CA LEU A 142 -0.27 -5.40 -3.78
C LEU A 142 0.07 -5.09 -5.24
N LEU A 143 -0.94 -5.02 -6.11
CA LEU A 143 -0.78 -4.60 -7.50
C LEU A 143 -0.25 -3.16 -7.57
N GLY A 144 -0.82 -2.24 -6.79
CA GLY A 144 -0.32 -0.87 -6.67
C GLY A 144 1.15 -0.84 -6.26
N THR A 145 1.52 -1.63 -5.24
CA THR A 145 2.91 -1.78 -4.79
C THR A 145 3.84 -2.27 -5.90
N ALA A 146 3.44 -3.32 -6.63
CA ALA A 146 4.23 -3.87 -7.72
C ALA A 146 4.41 -2.85 -8.86
N LEU A 147 3.35 -2.13 -9.21
CA LEU A 147 3.39 -1.08 -10.23
C LEU A 147 4.29 0.10 -9.81
N GLY A 148 4.26 0.50 -8.54
CA GLY A 148 5.07 1.61 -8.06
C GLY A 148 6.56 1.26 -8.03
N LEU A 149 6.89 0.02 -7.61
CA LEU A 149 8.25 -0.54 -7.72
C LEU A 149 8.71 -0.64 -9.18
N PHE A 150 7.83 -1.10 -10.07
CA PHE A 150 8.12 -1.19 -11.50
C PHE A 150 8.38 0.20 -12.10
N MET A 151 7.52 1.19 -11.83
CA MET A 151 7.70 2.56 -12.33
C MET A 151 8.96 3.24 -11.78
N SER A 152 9.29 3.03 -10.51
CA SER A 152 10.55 3.52 -9.94
C SER A 152 11.77 2.97 -10.68
N ALA A 153 11.67 1.76 -11.27
CA ALA A 153 12.77 1.20 -12.05
C ALA A 153 13.11 2.01 -13.30
N PHE A 154 12.12 2.64 -13.95
CA PHE A 154 12.27 3.39 -15.20
C PHE A 154 12.44 4.90 -15.02
N ALA A 155 12.10 5.46 -13.85
CA ALA A 155 12.37 6.86 -13.54
C ALA A 155 13.90 7.10 -13.54
N THR A 156 14.38 7.75 -14.60
CA THR A 156 15.79 8.06 -14.89
C THR A 156 15.97 9.57 -14.96
#